data_AF-A0A7W5E5F7-F1
#
_entry.id   AF-A0A7W5E5F7-F1
#
_cell.length_a   1.000
_cell.length_b   1.000
_cell.length_c   1.000
_cell.angle_alpha   90.00
_cell.angle_beta   90.00
_cell.angle_gamma   90.00
#
_symmetry.space_group_name_H-M   'P 1'
#
loop_
_entity.id
_entity.type
_entity.pdbx_description
1 polymer ?
#
loop_
_entity_poly.entity_id
_entity_poly.type
_entity_poly.pdbx_seq_one_letter_code
_entity_poly.pdbx_strand_id
1 'polypeptide(L)' 'MFGHEYTCDRCSQTATYISAGIGYYRLPDGIDIPRSSQPAWCIRCDALRCAERLPELERLQDVLADLESNGLS' A
#
# COMPACT_ATOMS: atom_id res chain seq x y z
N MET A 1 -8.15 13.17 -2.72
CA MET A 1 -8.32 11.94 -3.50
C MET A 1 -7.04 11.77 -4.32
N PHE A 2 -6.21 10.77 -4.00
CA PHE A 2 -4.95 10.54 -4.71
C PHE A 2 -5.17 9.37 -5.67
N GLY A 3 -5.09 9.64 -6.97
CA GLY A 3 -5.09 8.61 -7.99
C GLY A 3 -3.67 8.06 -8.15
N HIS A 4 -3.53 6.75 -8.19
CA HIS A 4 -2.24 6.10 -8.44
C HIS A 4 -2.34 5.26 -9.71
N GLU A 5 -1.28 5.29 -10.52
CA GLU A 5 -1.18 4.48 -11.73
C GLU A 5 -0.54 3.13 -11.42
N TYR A 6 -1.07 2.07 -12.02
CA TYR A 6 -0.48 0.74 -11.99
C TYR A 6 -0.72 0.01 -13.31
N THR A 7 0.12 -0.98 -13.62
CA THR A 7 -0.10 -1.86 -14.78
C THR A 7 -0.88 -3.09 -14.33
N CYS A 8 -2.04 -3.34 -14.93
CA CYS A 8 -2.82 -4.54 -14.64
C CYS A 8 -2.15 -5.77 -15.27
N ASP A 9 -1.84 -6.78 -14.46
CA ASP A 9 -1.22 -8.04 -14.89
C ASP A 9 -2.12 -8.94 -15.78
N ARG A 10 -3.45 -8.72 -15.76
CA ARG A 10 -4.41 -9.51 -16.53
C ARG A 10 -4.63 -8.98 -17.94
N CYS A 11 -4.70 -7.67 -18.11
CA CYS A 11 -4.96 -7.03 -19.41
C CYS A 11 -3.78 -6.19 -19.91
N SER A 12 -2.69 -6.11 -19.16
CA SER A 12 -1.45 -5.36 -19.45
C SER A 12 -1.67 -3.87 -19.70
N GLN A 13 -2.83 -3.33 -19.31
CA GLN A 13 -3.16 -1.92 -19.45
C GLN A 13 -2.73 -1.16 -18.20
N THR A 14 -2.16 0.03 -18.42
CA THR A 14 -1.99 1.01 -17.35
C THR A 14 -3.37 1.51 -16.93
N ALA A 15 -3.74 1.23 -15.69
CA ALA A 15 -4.98 1.67 -15.09
C ALA A 15 -4.66 2.65 -13.95
N THR A 16 -5.41 3.74 -13.89
CA THR A 16 -5.43 4.59 -12.70
C THR A 16 -6.45 4.00 -11.75
N TYR A 17 -6.03 3.63 -10.54
CA TYR A 17 -7.01 3.36 -9.47
C TYR A 17 -7.12 4.58 -8.57
N ILE A 18 -8.33 4.77 -8.05
CA ILE A 18 -8.59 5.75 -7.02
C ILE A 18 -8.46 5.03 -5.69
N SER A 19 -7.41 5.38 -4.94
CA SER A 19 -7.26 4.94 -3.55
C SER A 19 -8.40 5.52 -2.72
N ALA A 20 -9.14 4.64 -2.03
CA ALA A 20 -10.11 5.02 -1.01
C ALA A 20 -9.38 5.40 0.30
N GLY A 21 -8.56 6.46 0.26
CA GLY A 21 -7.87 7.01 1.43
C GLY A 21 -6.79 6.08 2.03
N ILE A 22 -5.98 6.61 2.95
CA ILE A 22 -5.04 5.80 3.73
C ILE A 22 -5.82 5.09 4.83
N GLY A 23 -5.93 3.76 4.74
CA GLY A 23 -6.46 2.93 5.82
C GLY A 23 -5.40 2.67 6.90
N TYR A 24 -5.82 2.46 8.13
CA TYR A 24 -4.95 2.08 9.25
C TYR A 24 -5.48 0.79 9.89
N TYR A 25 -4.59 -0.09 10.31
CA TYR A 25 -4.91 -1.13 11.28
C TYR A 25 -4.77 -0.53 12.66
N ARG A 26 -5.81 -0.67 13.48
CA ARG A 26 -5.73 -0.32 14.90
C ARG A 26 -5.41 -1.55 15.71
N LEU A 27 -4.30 -1.52 16.43
CA LEU A 27 -3.90 -2.58 17.34
C LEU A 27 -4.69 -2.51 18.66
N PRO A 28 -4.76 -3.61 19.45
CA PRO A 28 -5.48 -3.63 20.73
C PRO A 28 -4.95 -2.62 21.77
N ASP A 29 -3.68 -2.22 21.67
CA ASP A 29 -3.04 -1.20 22.51
C ASP A 29 -3.34 0.24 22.04
N GLY A 30 -4.11 0.39 20.96
CA GLY A 30 -4.51 1.68 20.40
C GLY A 30 -3.53 2.26 19.38
N ILE A 31 -2.43 1.57 19.06
CA ILE A 31 -1.48 2.02 18.03
C ILE A 31 -2.08 1.86 16.64
N ASP A 32 -1.94 2.90 15.81
CA ASP A 32 -2.33 2.89 14.40
C ASP A 32 -1.15 2.52 13.52
N ILE A 33 -1.28 1.40 12.80
CA ILE A 33 -0.32 0.98 11.77
C ILE A 33 -0.90 1.35 10.40
N PRO A 34 -0.23 2.21 9.61
CA PRO A 34 -0.69 2.54 8.27
C PRO A 34 -0.72 1.28 7.40
N ARG A 35 -1.84 1.05 6.73
CA ARG A 35 -1.98 -0.07 5.80
C ARG A 35 -1.18 0.24 4.53
N SER A 36 -0.19 -0.60 4.24
CA SER A 36 0.66 -0.52 3.03
C SER A 36 0.00 -1.14 1.79
N SER A 37 -1.01 -1.99 1.94
CA SER A 37 -1.78 -2.54 0.81
C SER A 37 -3.13 -1.86 0.66
N GLN A 38 -3.60 -1.62 -0.55
CA GLN A 38 -4.96 -1.16 -0.77
C GLN A 38 -5.64 -1.96 -1.88
N PRO A 39 -6.95 -2.24 -1.75
CA PRO A 39 -7.69 -2.78 -2.89
C PRO A 39 -7.71 -1.72 -3.99
N ALA A 40 -7.41 -2.16 -5.20
CA ALA A 40 -7.46 -1.41 -6.43
C ALA A 40 -8.24 -2.21 -7.47
N TRP A 41 -9.00 -1.51 -8.30
CA TRP A 41 -9.74 -2.12 -9.38
C TRP A 41 -9.21 -1.62 -10.71
N CYS A 42 -9.06 -2.54 -11.66
CA CYS A 42 -8.75 -2.15 -13.02
C CYS A 42 -10.01 -1.58 -13.66
N ILE A 43 -10.01 -0.31 -14.04
CA ILE A 43 -11.15 0.33 -14.71
C ILE A 43 -11.55 -0.32 -16.05
N ARG A 44 -10.71 -1.20 -16.60
CA ARG A 44 -10.95 -1.89 -17.88
C ARG A 44 -11.54 -3.29 -17.70
N CYS A 45 -10.89 -4.13 -16.88
CA CYS A 45 -11.28 -5.54 -16.74
C CYS A 45 -11.97 -5.86 -15.40
N ASP A 46 -12.15 -4.85 -14.56
CA ASP A 46 -12.77 -4.90 -13.24
C ASP A 46 -12.16 -5.95 -12.29
N ALA A 47 -10.94 -6.40 -12.60
CA ALA A 47 -10.21 -7.31 -11.75
C ALA A 47 -9.80 -6.56 -10.47
N LEU A 48 -10.33 -7.04 -9.33
CA LEU A 48 -9.87 -6.64 -8.00
C LEU A 48 -8.43 -7.13 -7.81
N ARG A 49 -7.52 -6.19 -7.56
CA ARG A 49 -6.14 -6.45 -7.17
C ARG A 49 -5.85 -5.77 -5.84
N CYS A 50 -5.00 -6.37 -5.02
CA CYS A 50 -4.30 -5.60 -4.01
C CYS A 50 -3.26 -4.76 -4.75
N ALA A 51 -3.50 -3.47 -4.96
CA ALA A 51 -2.40 -2.56 -5.24
C ALA A 51 -1.65 -2.41 -3.92
N GLU A 52 -0.62 -3.22 -3.76
CA GLU A 52 0.34 -2.99 -2.69
C GLU A 52 1.05 -1.68 -2.99
N ARG A 53 0.82 -0.68 -2.15
CA ARG A 53 1.67 0.50 -2.13
C ARG A 53 2.89 0.12 -1.33
N LEU A 54 3.89 -0.39 -2.02
CA LEU A 54 5.23 -0.46 -1.45
C LEU A 54 5.68 0.99 -1.17
N PRO A 55 6.12 1.31 0.05
CA PRO A 55 6.78 2.58 0.31
C PRO A 55 8.00 2.73 -0.60
N GLU A 56 8.41 3.96 -0.87
CA GLU A 56 9.68 4.22 -1.56
C GLU A 56 10.84 3.57 -0.81
N LEU A 57 11.88 3.15 -1.54
CA LEU A 57 12.99 2.39 -0.98
C LEU A 57 13.64 3.10 0.22
N GLU A 58 13.79 4.42 0.15
CA GLU A 58 14.34 5.25 1.24
C GLU A 58 13.51 5.13 2.51
N ARG A 59 12.17 5.20 2.39
CA ARG A 59 11.27 5.01 3.52
C ARG A 59 11.30 3.59 4.09
N LEU A 60 11.52 2.59 3.25
CA LEU A 60 11.71 1.21 3.72
C LEU A 60 13.03 1.04 4.49
N GLN A 61 14.10 1.71 4.05
CA GLN A 61 15.38 1.70 4.74
C GLN A 61 15.28 2.36 6.12
N ASP A 62 14.57 3.49 6.24
CA ASP A 62 14.34 4.16 7.52
C ASP A 62 13.58 3.25 8.51
N VAL A 63 12.51 2.60 8.05
CA VAL A 63 11.72 1.68 8.88
C VAL A 63 12.56 0.49 9.34
N LEU A 64 13.42 -0.06 8.47
CA LEU A 64 14.33 -1.15 8.85
C LEU A 64 15.35 -0.70 9.89
N ALA A 65 15.96 0.48 9.71
CA ALA A 65 16.92 1.04 10.67
C ALA A 65 16.27 1.30 12.04
N ASP A 66 15.02 1.78 12.07
CA ASP A 66 14.25 1.96 13.30
C ASP A 66 13.94 0.62 13.99
N LEU A 67 13.60 -0.42 13.25
CA LEU A 67 13.33 -1.75 13.80
C LEU A 67 14.60 -2.44 14.33
N GLU A 68 15.72 -2.29 13.64
CA GLU A 68 17.03 -2.81 14.07
C GLU A 68 17.54 -2.09 15.32
N SER A 69 17.31 -0.78 15.43
CA SER A 69 17.77 0.03 16.56
C SER A 69 16.88 -0.05 17.80
N ASN A 70 15.56 -0.17 17.64
CA ASN A 70 14.61 -0.25 18.76
C ASN A 70 14.26 -1.68 19.19
N GLY A 71 14.72 -2.69 18.44
CA GLY A 71 14.61 -4.09 18.78
C GLY A 71 13.19 -4.65 18.66
N LEU A 72 13.02 -5.60 17.74
CA LEU A 72 12.09 -6.71 17.96
C LEU A 72 12.65 -7.55 19.13
N SER A 73 12.48 -7.04 20.36
CA SER A 73 12.83 -7.76 21.60
C SER A 73 11.65 -8.55 22.13
#